data_AF-A0A1I5ARP3-F1
#
_entry.id   AF-A0A1I5ARP3-F1
#
_cell.length_a   1.000
_cell.length_b   1.000
_cell.length_c   1.000
_cell.angle_alpha   90.00
_cell.angle_beta   90.00
_cell.angle_gamma   90.00
#
_symmetry.space_group_name_H-M   'P 1'
#
loop_
_entity.id
_entity.type
_entity.pdbx_description
1 polymer ?
#
loop_
_entity_poly.entity_id
_entity_poly.type
_entity_poly.pdbx_seq_one_letter_code
_entity_poly.pdbx_strand_id
1 'polypeptide(L)'
;MKHGLLFCALLLLAPASVLAQKPGDWVLGKWRDGEFWFPGVVQSRDGGTITIAYDDGTHETVALNKVRPYDWTLGSRVECRWSGGKAWYAGAITGLSKDGTQIDVKYDDGDRERIATGGCRSR
;
A
#
# COMPACT_ATOMS: atom_id res chain seq x y z
N MET A 1 -57.82 20.92 6.28
CA MET A 1 -57.44 19.79 5.39
C MET A 1 -55.92 19.84 5.24
N LYS A 2 -55.23 18.79 5.69
CA LYS A 2 -53.77 18.77 5.94
C LYS A 2 -53.05 18.47 4.62
N HIS A 3 -52.21 19.39 4.15
CA HIS A 3 -51.28 19.13 3.03
C HIS A 3 -49.90 18.86 3.62
N GLY A 4 -49.58 17.58 3.83
CA GLY A 4 -48.22 17.15 4.14
C GLY A 4 -47.44 16.98 2.84
N LEU A 5 -46.50 17.89 2.56
CA LEU A 5 -45.47 17.65 1.55
C LEU A 5 -44.56 16.52 2.05
N LEU A 6 -44.63 15.34 1.42
CA LEU A 6 -43.58 14.35 1.54
C LEU A 6 -42.39 14.79 0.67
N PHE A 7 -41.35 15.32 1.30
CA PHE A 7 -40.02 15.40 0.70
C PHE A 7 -39.42 13.99 0.72
N CYS A 8 -39.51 13.29 -0.40
CA CYS A 8 -38.74 12.08 -0.61
C CYS A 8 -37.28 12.49 -0.85
N ALA A 9 -36.49 12.53 0.22
CA ALA A 9 -35.05 12.73 0.13
C ALA A 9 -34.44 11.52 -0.60
N LEU A 10 -34.21 11.67 -1.91
CA LEU A 10 -33.41 10.75 -2.68
C LEU A 10 -31.96 10.88 -2.18
N LEU A 11 -31.56 10.00 -1.26
CA LEU A 11 -30.16 9.82 -0.90
C LEU A 11 -29.42 9.35 -2.16
N LEU A 12 -28.78 10.28 -2.85
CA LEU A 12 -27.76 9.96 -3.85
C LEU A 12 -26.62 9.26 -3.10
N LEU A 13 -26.55 7.93 -3.17
CA LEU A 13 -25.29 7.23 -2.94
C LEU A 13 -24.32 7.75 -4.00
N ALA A 14 -23.44 8.66 -3.61
CA ALA A 14 -22.26 8.94 -4.42
C ALA A 14 -21.53 7.59 -4.58
N PRO A 15 -21.20 7.15 -5.81
CA PRO A 15 -20.40 5.96 -5.99
C PRO A 15 -19.10 6.19 -5.21
N ALA A 16 -18.78 5.25 -4.31
CA ALA A 16 -17.51 5.25 -3.61
C ALA A 16 -16.42 5.45 -4.64
N SER A 17 -15.67 6.55 -4.52
CA SER A 17 -14.55 6.84 -5.39
C SER A 17 -13.69 5.58 -5.46
N VAL A 18 -13.73 4.88 -6.59
CA VAL A 18 -12.70 3.92 -6.96
C VAL A 18 -11.40 4.68 -6.71
N LEU A 19 -10.61 4.23 -5.73
CA LEU A 19 -9.41 4.95 -5.25
C LEU A 19 -8.48 5.17 -6.43
N ALA A 20 -8.61 6.32 -7.08
CA ALA A 20 -7.82 6.67 -8.24
C ALA A 20 -6.42 6.98 -7.72
N GLN A 21 -5.49 6.03 -7.91
CA GLN A 21 -4.08 6.11 -7.54
C GLN A 21 -3.45 7.37 -8.15
N LYS A 22 -3.49 8.47 -7.41
CA LYS A 22 -3.05 9.82 -7.84
C LYS A 22 -1.70 10.14 -7.23
N PRO A 23 -0.93 11.11 -7.78
CA PRO A 23 0.32 11.53 -7.18
C PRO A 23 0.21 11.79 -5.68
N GLY A 24 1.12 11.22 -4.90
CA GLY A 24 1.13 11.27 -3.44
C GLY A 24 0.39 10.13 -2.72
N ASP A 25 -0.40 9.31 -3.43
CA ASP A 25 -1.01 8.12 -2.82
C ASP A 25 0.05 7.04 -2.58
N TRP A 26 -0.03 6.40 -1.41
CA TRP A 26 0.72 5.19 -1.11
C TRP A 26 0.11 4.01 -1.84
N VAL A 27 0.96 3.21 -2.48
CA VAL A 27 0.59 2.04 -3.27
C VAL A 27 1.54 0.88 -3.03
N LEU A 28 1.12 -0.29 -3.48
CA LEU A 28 1.98 -1.45 -3.64
C LEU A 28 2.18 -1.70 -5.14
N GLY A 29 3.42 -1.68 -5.60
CA GLY A 29 3.81 -1.92 -6.99
C GLY A 29 4.40 -3.32 -7.18
N LYS A 30 4.03 -4.00 -8.28
CA LYS A 30 4.53 -5.32 -8.63
C LYS A 30 5.75 -5.20 -9.54
N TRP A 31 6.92 -5.59 -9.03
CA TRP A 31 8.19 -5.47 -9.74
C TRP A 31 8.35 -6.54 -10.83
N ARG A 32 8.64 -6.14 -12.07
CA ARG A 32 9.05 -7.02 -13.21
C ARG A 32 8.25 -8.33 -13.37
N ASP A 33 6.92 -8.27 -13.23
CA ASP A 33 6.02 -9.44 -13.24
C ASP A 33 6.25 -10.49 -12.14
N GLY A 34 7.17 -10.24 -11.20
CA GLY A 34 7.49 -11.13 -10.09
C GLY A 34 6.33 -11.27 -9.10
N GLU A 35 6.42 -12.23 -8.19
CA GLU A 35 5.31 -12.57 -7.27
C GLU A 35 5.05 -11.54 -6.16
N PHE A 36 5.93 -10.55 -6.01
CA PHE A 36 5.95 -9.70 -4.82
C PHE A 36 5.58 -8.24 -5.12
N TRP A 37 4.99 -7.62 -4.10
CA TRP A 37 4.59 -6.23 -4.11
C TRP A 37 5.43 -5.42 -3.13
N PHE A 38 5.90 -4.26 -3.60
CA PHE A 38 6.78 -3.36 -2.91
C PHE A 38 6.09 -2.03 -2.64
N PRO A 39 6.30 -1.43 -1.46
CA PRO A 39 5.66 -0.18 -1.09
C PRO A 39 6.33 1.01 -1.76
N GLY A 40 5.52 2.01 -2.06
CA GLY A 40 5.96 3.26 -2.66
C GLY A 40 4.85 4.27 -2.76
N VAL A 41 5.18 5.41 -3.34
CA VAL A 41 4.27 6.53 -3.57
C VAL A 41 4.10 6.74 -5.07
N VAL A 42 2.87 6.99 -5.52
CA VAL A 42 2.61 7.41 -6.89
C VAL A 42 3.32 8.74 -7.13
N GLN A 43 4.30 8.75 -8.02
CA GLN A 43 5.01 9.97 -8.44
C GLN A 43 4.24 10.67 -9.56
N SER A 44 3.81 9.92 -10.57
CA SER A 44 3.01 10.44 -11.68
C SER A 44 2.07 9.38 -12.24
N ARG A 45 1.02 9.82 -12.93
CA ARG A 45 0.09 8.97 -13.66
C ARG A 45 -0.14 9.58 -15.04
N ASP A 46 0.01 8.75 -16.07
CA ASP A 46 -0.23 9.14 -17.45
C ASP A 46 -0.97 8.02 -18.18
N GLY A 47 -2.18 8.31 -18.67
CA GLY A 47 -3.04 7.33 -19.32
C GLY A 47 -3.17 6.00 -18.56
N GLY A 48 -2.60 4.95 -19.15
CA GLY A 48 -2.62 3.56 -18.66
C GLY A 48 -1.41 3.14 -17.80
N THR A 49 -0.57 4.08 -17.38
CA THR A 49 0.63 3.80 -16.57
C THR A 49 0.74 4.70 -15.35
N ILE A 50 1.52 4.24 -14.37
CA ILE A 50 1.88 4.95 -13.14
C ILE A 50 3.38 4.85 -12.96
N THR A 51 4.03 5.97 -12.66
CA THR A 51 5.39 5.96 -12.11
C THR A 51 5.31 5.91 -10.59
N ILE A 52 5.91 4.87 -10.00
CA ILE A 52 6.03 4.68 -8.55
C ILE A 52 7.44 5.09 -8.12
N ALA A 53 7.53 5.91 -7.07
CA ALA A 53 8.75 6.06 -6.28
C ALA A 53 8.67 5.04 -5.14
N TYR A 54 9.43 3.95 -5.24
CA TYR A 54 9.46 2.90 -4.22
C TYR A 54 10.22 3.36 -2.97
N ASP A 55 9.85 2.82 -1.82
CA ASP A 55 10.43 3.20 -0.53
C ASP A 55 11.91 2.78 -0.38
N ASP A 56 12.40 1.91 -1.26
CA ASP A 56 13.83 1.56 -1.33
C ASP A 56 14.67 2.59 -2.10
N GLY A 57 14.04 3.66 -2.59
CA GLY A 57 14.64 4.75 -3.34
C GLY A 57 14.64 4.55 -4.87
N THR A 58 14.15 3.42 -5.37
CA THR A 58 14.04 3.16 -6.81
C THR A 58 12.76 3.73 -7.40
N HIS A 59 12.69 3.83 -8.74
CA HIS A 59 11.52 4.33 -9.45
C HIS A 59 11.21 3.42 -10.65
N GLU A 60 9.93 3.22 -10.96
CA GLU A 60 9.50 2.44 -12.12
C GLU A 60 8.18 2.93 -12.67
N THR A 61 8.05 2.98 -14.00
CA THR A 61 6.77 3.20 -14.70
C THR A 61 6.16 1.86 -15.05
N VAL A 62 5.01 1.54 -14.46
CA VAL A 62 4.31 0.27 -14.64
C VAL A 62 2.88 0.47 -15.13
N ALA A 63 2.30 -0.56 -15.74
CA ALA A 63 0.88 -0.55 -16.11
C ALA A 63 -0.03 -0.56 -14.86
N LEU A 64 -1.24 -0.02 -14.96
CA LEU A 64 -2.19 0.07 -13.83
C LEU A 64 -2.47 -1.27 -13.14
N ASN A 65 -2.42 -2.40 -13.86
CA ASN A 65 -2.63 -3.74 -13.29
C ASN A 65 -1.44 -4.26 -12.46
N LYS A 66 -0.34 -3.51 -12.40
CA LYS A 66 0.83 -3.75 -11.54
C LYS A 66 0.82 -2.86 -10.30
N VAL A 67 -0.27 -2.15 -10.03
CA VAL A 67 -0.39 -1.25 -8.89
C VAL A 67 -1.66 -1.58 -8.12
N ARG A 68 -1.55 -1.79 -6.81
CA ARG A 68 -2.70 -1.98 -5.92
C ARG A 68 -2.66 -0.96 -4.77
N PRO A 69 -3.81 -0.69 -4.11
CA PRO A 69 -3.82 0.13 -2.90
C PRO A 69 -2.84 -0.40 -1.85
N TYR A 70 -2.22 0.51 -1.11
CA TYR A 70 -1.44 0.12 0.07
C TYR A 70 -2.38 -0.38 1.18
N ASP A 71 -2.18 -1.63 1.61
CA ASP A 71 -3.05 -2.34 2.55
C ASP A 71 -2.29 -2.94 3.74
N TRP A 72 -1.05 -2.53 3.96
CA TRP A 72 -0.27 -2.99 5.11
C TRP A 72 -0.81 -2.37 6.41
N THR A 73 -1.11 -3.25 7.37
CA THR A 73 -1.67 -2.92 8.68
C THR A 73 -1.08 -3.86 9.73
N LEU A 74 -1.45 -3.68 11.00
CA LEU A 74 -1.10 -4.63 12.05
C LEU A 74 -1.58 -6.03 11.71
N GLY A 75 -0.69 -7.02 11.80
CA GLY A 75 -0.95 -8.41 11.45
C GLY A 75 -0.72 -8.75 9.97
N SER A 76 -0.55 -7.76 9.09
CA SER A 76 -0.23 -8.03 7.67
C SER A 76 1.06 -8.86 7.57
N ARG A 77 1.05 -9.85 6.67
CA ARG A 77 2.19 -10.71 6.40
C ARG A 77 3.15 -10.03 5.43
N VAL A 78 4.41 -9.99 5.82
CA VAL A 78 5.50 -9.41 5.02
C VAL A 78 6.71 -10.33 5.04
N GLU A 79 7.57 -10.13 4.06
CA GLU A 79 8.94 -10.61 4.10
C GLU A 79 9.87 -9.40 4.14
N CYS A 80 10.86 -9.38 5.03
CA CYS A 80 11.78 -8.26 5.17
C CYS A 80 13.25 -8.70 5.14
N ARG A 81 14.11 -7.78 4.69
CA ARG A 81 15.58 -7.95 4.70
C ARG A 81 16.13 -7.60 6.07
N TRP A 82 16.33 -8.63 6.91
CA TRP A 82 16.92 -8.46 8.25
C TRP A 82 18.24 -7.69 8.19
N SER A 83 18.34 -6.61 8.98
CA SER A 83 19.56 -5.78 9.09
C SER A 83 20.13 -5.32 7.73
N GLY A 84 19.27 -5.10 6.73
CA GLY A 84 19.70 -4.70 5.38
C GLY A 84 20.43 -5.80 4.59
N GLY A 85 20.34 -7.06 5.04
CA GLY A 85 20.93 -8.22 4.38
C GLY A 85 20.27 -8.56 3.03
N LYS A 86 20.72 -9.66 2.42
CA LYS A 86 20.21 -10.12 1.11
C LYS A 86 19.04 -11.10 1.19
N ALA A 87 18.89 -11.76 2.33
CA ALA A 87 17.86 -12.77 2.55
C ALA A 87 16.56 -12.12 3.04
N TRP A 88 15.43 -12.76 2.69
CA TRP A 88 14.09 -12.33 3.05
C TRP A 88 13.53 -13.28 4.11
N TYR A 89 13.04 -12.73 5.21
CA TYR A 89 12.49 -13.49 6.33
C TYR A 89 11.03 -13.13 6.52
N ALA A 90 10.18 -14.14 6.65
CA ALA A 90 8.75 -13.95 6.81
C ALA A 90 8.42 -13.51 8.25
N GLY A 91 7.44 -12.62 8.35
CA GLY A 91 6.96 -12.11 9.63
C GLY A 91 5.61 -11.41 9.51
N ALA A 92 5.17 -10.85 10.64
CA ALA A 92 3.96 -10.05 10.74
C ALA A 92 4.28 -8.65 11.27
N ILE A 93 3.59 -7.65 10.73
CA ILE A 93 3.66 -6.27 11.21
C ILE A 93 3.04 -6.20 12.61
N THR A 94 3.80 -5.70 13.58
CA THR A 94 3.36 -5.48 14.97
C THR A 94 3.31 -4.01 15.37
N GLY A 95 3.81 -3.11 14.51
CA GLY A 95 3.79 -1.67 14.75
C GLY A 95 3.96 -0.89 13.46
N LEU A 96 3.41 0.33 13.42
CA LEU A 96 3.51 1.27 12.29
C LEU A 96 4.02 2.61 12.83
N SER A 97 4.95 3.25 12.13
CA SER A 97 5.28 4.64 12.41
C SER A 97 4.12 5.58 12.04
N LYS A 98 4.10 6.77 12.63
CA LYS A 98 3.05 7.78 12.38
C LYS A 98 2.97 8.21 10.91
N ASP A 99 4.11 8.24 10.23
CA ASP A 99 4.26 8.60 8.83
C ASP A 99 4.22 7.39 7.87
N GLY A 100 4.11 6.16 8.41
CA GLY A 100 4.06 4.92 7.64
C GLY A 100 5.38 4.44 7.02
N THR A 101 6.48 5.19 7.18
CA THR A 101 7.78 4.88 6.54
C THR A 101 8.58 3.76 7.25
N GLN A 102 8.19 3.40 8.48
CA GLN A 102 8.79 2.33 9.25
C GLN A 102 7.73 1.45 9.90
N ILE A 103 8.08 0.18 10.07
CA ILE A 103 7.23 -0.83 10.69
C ILE A 103 8.04 -1.63 11.72
N ASP A 104 7.36 -2.08 12.77
CA ASP A 104 7.91 -3.10 13.66
C ASP A 104 7.44 -4.47 13.15
N VAL A 105 8.36 -5.41 12.99
CA VAL A 105 8.09 -6.77 12.48
C VAL A 105 8.44 -7.79 13.55
N LYS A 106 7.53 -8.74 13.77
CA LYS A 106 7.86 -9.99 14.46
C LYS A 106 8.04 -11.09 13.41
N TYR A 107 9.26 -11.58 13.30
CA TYR A 107 9.61 -12.66 12.39
C TYR A 107 9.13 -14.01 12.94
N ASP A 108 8.97 -14.98 12.03
CA ASP A 108 8.42 -16.30 12.38
C ASP A 108 9.38 -17.14 13.24
N ASP A 109 10.68 -16.83 13.24
CA ASP A 109 11.69 -17.43 14.12
C ASP A 109 11.69 -16.84 15.56
N GLY A 110 10.90 -15.80 15.80
CA GLY A 110 10.73 -15.17 17.11
C GLY A 110 11.44 -13.83 17.27
N ASP A 111 12.32 -13.46 16.33
CA ASP A 111 13.05 -12.20 16.36
C ASP A 111 12.14 -11.01 16.04
N ARG A 112 12.58 -9.81 16.42
CA ARG A 112 11.86 -8.56 16.20
C ARG A 112 12.79 -7.46 15.77
N GLU A 113 12.33 -6.64 14.83
CA GLU A 113 13.08 -5.49 14.33
C GLU A 113 12.13 -4.35 13.95
N ARG A 114 12.63 -3.13 14.08
CA ARG A 114 12.04 -1.96 13.43
C ARG A 114 12.77 -1.68 12.13
N ILE A 115 12.07 -1.68 11.01
CA ILE A 115 12.66 -1.57 9.67
C ILE A 115 11.91 -0.57 8.79
N ALA A 116 12.61 0.06 7.85
CA ALA A 116 11.99 0.88 6.81
C ALA A 116 11.15 0.00 5.86
N THR A 117 10.02 0.51 5.41
CA THR A 117 9.09 -0.22 4.52
C THR A 117 9.74 -0.67 3.21
N GLY A 118 10.71 0.09 2.67
CA GLY A 118 11.49 -0.30 1.49
C GLY A 118 12.35 -1.56 1.68
N GLY A 119 12.59 -1.97 2.92
CA GLY A 119 13.25 -3.24 3.24
C GLY A 119 12.32 -4.45 3.21
N CYS A 120 11.03 -4.26 2.92
CA CYS A 120 9.98 -5.26 3.04
C CYS A 120 9.19 -5.44 1.74
N ARG A 121 8.50 -6.58 1.63
CA ARG A 121 7.61 -6.92 0.50
C ARG A 121 6.45 -7.80 0.96
N SER A 122 5.42 -7.92 0.14
CA SER A 122 4.26 -8.78 0.37
C SER A 122 3.90 -9.60 -0.87
N ARG A 123 3.05 -10.63 -0.73
CA ARG A 123 2.51 -11.42 -1.85
C ARG A 123 1.22 -10.81 -2.43
#